data_AF-A0AAE4C1E3-F1
#
_entry.id   AF-A0AAE4C1E3-F1
#
_cell.length_a   1.000
_cell.length_b   1.000
_cell.length_c   1.000
_cell.angle_alpha   90.00
_cell.angle_beta   90.00
_cell.angle_gamma   90.00
#
_symmetry.space_group_name_H-M   'P 1'
#
loop_
_entity.id
_entity.type
_entity.pdbx_description
1 polymer ?
#
loop_
_entity_poly.entity_id
_entity_poly.type
_entity_poly.pdbx_seq_one_letter_code
_entity_poly.pdbx_strand_id
1 'polypeptide(L)'
;MSHLAQLPADGDALPLADGEVLFLFKCEWDSICSFWEPDGGANAAFVVQRAELGTGPTAPPSDPAEGPPALLREISITGWRADDDGAPSELEEAFYDYQAHSELPEEVAHPHDWASAWRTKSGGVPYWTANGAQQMPAGRLFLQIDNWVDLADGSTAEVANFCSDGTAYVFVDRAQAPPVYSMFINR
;
A
#
# COMPACT_ATOMS: atom_id res chain seq x y z
N MET A 1 -0.33 1.95 16.58
CA MET A 1 0.07 1.59 15.22
C MET A 1 0.45 0.12 15.17
N SER A 2 0.16 -0.53 14.06
CA SER A 2 0.51 -1.90 13.72
C SER A 2 1.52 -1.90 12.56
N HIS A 3 2.31 -2.97 12.47
CA HIS A 3 3.13 -3.23 11.31
C HIS A 3 2.25 -3.82 10.19
N LEU A 4 2.22 -3.16 9.03
CA LEU A 4 1.43 -3.59 7.88
C LEU A 4 2.25 -4.42 6.90
N ALA A 5 3.45 -3.95 6.54
CA ALA A 5 4.31 -4.65 5.59
C ALA A 5 5.79 -4.30 5.78
N GLN A 6 6.63 -5.30 5.48
CA GLN A 6 8.08 -5.16 5.35
C GLN A 6 8.48 -5.77 4.00
N LEU A 7 8.89 -4.94 3.05
CA LEU A 7 9.09 -5.33 1.66
C LEU A 7 10.52 -4.99 1.22
N PRO A 8 11.39 -5.99 0.99
CA PRO A 8 12.71 -5.74 0.41
C PRO A 8 12.60 -5.35 -1.07
N ALA A 9 13.68 -4.77 -1.62
CA ALA A 9 13.79 -4.56 -3.06
C ALA A 9 13.59 -5.88 -3.84
N ASP A 10 12.84 -5.82 -4.94
CA ASP A 10 12.52 -6.97 -5.79
C ASP A 10 12.41 -6.54 -7.26
N GLY A 11 13.54 -6.12 -7.83
CA GLY A 11 13.65 -5.70 -9.23
C GLY A 11 12.64 -4.62 -9.62
N ASP A 12 12.00 -4.79 -10.78
CA ASP A 12 10.98 -3.87 -11.28
C ASP A 12 9.66 -3.97 -10.50
N ALA A 13 9.43 -5.09 -9.81
CA ALA A 13 8.21 -5.29 -9.03
C ALA A 13 8.23 -4.48 -7.73
N LEU A 14 9.39 -4.26 -7.12
CA LEU A 14 9.56 -3.33 -6.01
C LEU A 14 10.86 -2.53 -6.21
N PRO A 15 10.80 -1.43 -7.00
CA PRO A 15 11.98 -0.68 -7.43
C PRO A 15 12.49 0.25 -6.32
N LEU A 16 12.94 -0.36 -5.22
CA LEU A 16 13.71 0.24 -4.13
C LEU A 16 15.21 0.20 -4.48
N ALA A 17 16.03 1.03 -3.84
CA ALA A 17 17.48 0.92 -4.04
C ALA A 17 18.03 -0.39 -3.45
N ASP A 18 19.17 -0.85 -3.97
CA ASP A 18 19.81 -2.07 -3.49
C ASP A 18 20.05 -2.02 -1.98
N GLY A 19 19.55 -3.05 -1.28
CA GLY A 19 19.68 -3.15 0.16
C GLY A 19 18.66 -2.32 0.95
N GLU A 20 17.71 -1.63 0.31
CA GLU A 20 16.59 -0.99 1.01
C GLU A 20 15.45 -1.98 1.31
N VAL A 21 14.74 -1.68 2.39
CA VAL A 21 13.52 -2.37 2.82
C VAL A 21 12.48 -1.32 3.14
N LEU A 22 11.33 -1.38 2.47
CA LEU A 22 10.16 -0.54 2.76
C LEU A 22 9.43 -1.08 3.99
N PHE A 23 9.16 -0.20 4.95
CA PHE A 23 8.30 -0.47 6.09
C PHE A 23 7.03 0.35 6.01
N LEU A 24 5.90 -0.31 6.27
CA LEU A 24 4.58 0.31 6.35
C LEU A 24 3.99 0.08 7.74
N PHE A 25 3.50 1.16 8.35
CA PHE A 25 2.79 1.12 9.62
C PHE A 25 1.47 1.87 9.53
N LYS A 26 0.44 1.31 10.16
CA LYS A 26 -0.94 1.83 10.11
C LYS A 26 -1.50 2.01 11.51
N CYS A 27 -2.40 2.98 11.67
CA CYS A 27 -3.30 3.01 12.82
C CYS A 27 -4.49 2.07 12.59
N GLU A 28 -4.77 1.20 13.57
CA GLU A 28 -5.84 0.21 13.45
C GLU A 28 -7.23 0.78 13.72
N TRP A 29 -7.33 1.90 14.46
CA TRP A 29 -8.61 2.40 14.94
C TRP A 29 -8.72 3.91 14.74
N ASP A 30 -9.77 4.31 14.02
CA ASP A 30 -10.08 5.72 13.74
C ASP A 30 -10.41 6.48 15.03
N SER A 31 -10.90 5.75 16.05
CA SER A 31 -11.14 6.27 17.39
C SER A 31 -9.87 6.61 18.17
N ILE A 32 -8.70 6.15 17.73
CA ILE A 32 -7.41 6.42 18.35
C ILE A 32 -6.64 7.48 17.57
N CYS A 33 -6.59 7.35 16.23
CA CYS A 33 -5.96 8.36 15.38
C CYS A 33 -6.59 8.44 13.99
N SER A 34 -6.69 9.67 13.46
CA SER A 34 -7.32 10.00 12.17
C SER A 34 -6.45 9.48 11.02
N PHE A 35 -6.59 8.19 10.69
CA PHE A 35 -5.76 7.55 9.64
C PHE A 35 -6.18 7.89 8.23
N TRP A 36 -7.27 8.65 8.07
CA TRP A 36 -7.68 9.25 6.80
C TRP A 36 -6.84 10.47 6.44
N GLU A 37 -6.20 11.12 7.42
CA GLU A 37 -5.35 12.27 7.19
C GLU A 37 -3.93 11.82 6.81
N PRO A 38 -3.50 11.99 5.54
CA PRO A 38 -2.19 11.51 5.08
C PRO A 38 -1.05 12.18 5.86
N ASP A 39 -1.21 13.45 6.24
CA ASP A 39 -0.21 14.24 6.96
C ASP A 39 -0.35 14.16 8.49
N GLY A 40 -1.36 13.44 9.00
CA GLY A 40 -1.67 13.36 10.43
C GLY A 40 -0.73 12.44 11.24
N GLY A 41 0.19 11.73 10.56
CA GLY A 41 1.15 10.82 11.18
C GLY A 41 0.55 9.50 11.69
N ALA A 42 -0.73 9.24 11.38
CA ALA A 42 -1.43 8.01 11.73
C ALA A 42 -0.95 6.79 10.90
N ASN A 43 -0.36 7.06 9.75
CA ASN A 43 0.22 6.10 8.82
C ASN A 43 1.69 6.48 8.58
N ALA A 44 2.55 5.50 8.39
CA ALA A 44 3.95 5.74 8.06
C ALA A 44 4.42 4.79 6.95
N ALA A 45 5.15 5.35 5.99
CA ALA A 45 5.90 4.62 5.00
C ALA A 45 7.32 5.17 4.97
N PHE A 46 8.32 4.30 5.08
CA PHE A 46 9.72 4.73 5.00
C PHE A 46 10.62 3.55 4.63
N VAL A 47 11.77 3.87 4.07
CA VAL A 47 12.80 2.87 3.75
C VAL A 47 13.89 2.89 4.80
N VAL A 48 14.45 1.70 5.07
CA VAL A 48 15.63 1.52 5.92
C VAL A 48 16.63 0.62 5.22
N GLN A 49 17.90 0.76 5.58
CA GLN A 49 18.94 -0.11 5.03
C GLN A 49 18.85 -1.49 5.68
N ARG A 50 18.86 -2.54 4.86
CA ARG A 50 18.83 -3.94 5.31
C ARG A 50 19.97 -4.26 6.26
N ALA A 51 21.12 -3.59 6.09
CA ALA A 51 22.29 -3.71 6.95
C ALA A 51 22.06 -3.17 8.37
N GLU A 52 21.09 -2.28 8.57
CA GLU A 52 20.69 -1.73 9.87
C GLU A 52 19.69 -2.63 10.61
N LEU A 53 19.08 -3.59 9.89
CA LEU A 53 18.11 -4.52 10.45
C LEU A 53 18.80 -5.72 11.11
N GLY A 54 18.22 -6.16 12.24
CA GLY A 54 18.60 -7.39 12.92
C GLY A 54 18.41 -8.65 12.08
N THR A 55 18.83 -9.78 12.65
CA THR A 55 18.55 -11.11 12.09
C THR A 55 17.38 -11.73 12.84
N GLY A 56 16.40 -12.25 12.09
CA GLY A 56 15.19 -12.85 12.64
C GLY A 56 14.12 -11.84 13.08
N PRO A 57 12.95 -12.34 13.50
CA PRO A 57 11.84 -11.50 13.93
C PRO A 57 12.13 -10.77 15.24
N THR A 58 11.63 -9.55 15.36
CA THR A 58 11.63 -8.79 16.61
C THR A 58 10.74 -9.51 17.63
N ALA A 59 11.28 -9.79 18.83
CA ALA A 59 10.49 -10.38 19.90
C ALA A 59 9.34 -9.41 20.28
N PRO A 60 8.10 -9.92 20.47
CA PRO A 60 7.01 -9.05 20.88
C PRO A 60 7.29 -8.46 22.27
N PRO A 61 6.83 -7.23 22.55
CA PRO A 61 6.92 -6.68 23.89
C PRO A 61 6.17 -7.60 24.87
N SER A 62 6.79 -7.90 26.01
CA SER A 62 6.15 -8.69 27.07
C SER A 62 5.55 -7.75 28.12
N ASP A 63 4.24 -7.81 28.34
CA ASP A 63 3.63 -7.21 29.52
C ASP A 63 3.63 -8.25 30.67
N PRO A 64 4.24 -7.97 31.83
CA PRO A 64 4.24 -8.89 32.96
C PRO A 64 2.85 -9.26 33.49
N ALA A 65 1.84 -8.40 33.29
CA ALA A 65 0.47 -8.60 33.74
C ALA A 65 -0.42 -9.27 32.67
N GLU A 66 -0.16 -9.02 31.39
CA GLU A 66 -1.04 -9.49 30.29
C GLU A 66 -0.44 -10.64 29.46
N GLY A 67 0.83 -10.98 29.67
CA GLY A 67 1.53 -12.00 28.90
C GLY A 67 1.95 -11.49 27.51
N PRO A 68 2.36 -12.40 26.60
CA PRO A 68 2.72 -12.01 25.24
C PRO A 68 1.47 -11.57 24.44
N PRO A 69 1.55 -10.49 23.66
CA PRO A 69 0.43 -10.04 22.84
C PRO A 69 0.08 -11.07 21.77
N ALA A 70 -1.17 -11.04 21.32
CA ALA A 70 -1.58 -11.78 20.13
C ALA A 70 -0.80 -11.27 18.92
N LEU A 71 -0.08 -12.17 18.26
CA LEU A 71 0.61 -11.87 17.01
C LEU A 71 -0.38 -11.93 15.84
N LEU A 72 -0.33 -10.92 14.98
CA LEU A 72 -1.04 -10.95 13.71
C LEU A 72 -0.40 -12.02 12.81
N ARG A 73 -1.21 -12.60 11.92
CA ARG A 73 -0.68 -13.52 10.92
C ARG A 73 0.17 -12.75 9.92
N GLU A 74 1.24 -13.37 9.47
CA GLU A 74 2.09 -12.83 8.40
C GLU A 74 1.75 -13.54 7.09
N ILE A 75 1.65 -12.76 6.02
CA ILE A 75 1.54 -13.26 4.65
C ILE A 75 2.86 -12.93 3.95
N SER A 76 3.48 -13.94 3.35
CA SER A 76 4.71 -13.75 2.59
C SER A 76 4.42 -13.72 1.09
N ILE A 77 5.01 -12.76 0.40
CA ILE A 77 4.99 -12.69 -1.06
C ILE A 77 5.88 -13.81 -1.60
N THR A 78 5.31 -14.69 -2.43
CA THR A 78 6.05 -15.81 -3.04
C THR A 78 6.55 -15.49 -4.45
N GLY A 79 6.01 -14.43 -5.05
CA GLY A 79 6.43 -13.91 -6.34
C GLY A 79 5.44 -12.89 -6.88
N TRP A 80 5.85 -12.21 -7.96
CA TRP A 80 5.04 -11.23 -8.68
C TRP A 80 4.65 -11.74 -10.06
N ARG A 81 3.42 -11.46 -10.48
CA ARG A 81 2.98 -11.67 -11.85
C ARG A 81 2.94 -10.30 -12.55
N ALA A 82 3.67 -10.16 -13.64
CA ALA A 82 3.57 -9.00 -14.50
C ALA A 82 2.26 -9.05 -15.28
N ASP A 83 1.57 -7.91 -15.35
CA ASP A 83 0.27 -7.82 -15.99
C ASP A 83 0.00 -6.36 -16.42
N ASP A 84 -0.87 -6.18 -17.42
CA ASP A 84 -1.24 -4.86 -17.95
C ASP A 84 -2.37 -4.26 -17.09
N ASP A 85 -2.22 -3.02 -16.63
CA ASP A 85 -3.26 -2.35 -15.85
C ASP A 85 -4.42 -1.81 -16.70
N GLY A 86 -4.31 -1.96 -18.03
CA GLY A 86 -5.35 -1.61 -18.99
C GLY A 86 -5.52 -0.10 -19.21
N ALA A 87 -4.73 0.74 -18.54
CA ALA A 87 -4.80 2.19 -18.67
C ALA A 87 -3.99 2.67 -19.88
N PRO A 88 -4.59 3.42 -20.83
CA PRO A 88 -3.83 4.00 -21.93
C PRO A 88 -2.76 4.96 -21.40
N SER A 89 -1.53 4.82 -21.88
CA SER A 89 -0.37 5.60 -21.43
C SER A 89 -0.57 7.12 -21.52
N GLU A 90 -1.30 7.58 -22.54
CA GLU A 90 -1.62 8.99 -22.76
C GLU A 90 -2.62 9.57 -21.73
N LEU A 91 -3.29 8.70 -20.97
CA LEU A 91 -4.25 9.07 -19.92
C LEU A 91 -3.71 8.84 -18.50
N GLU A 92 -2.47 8.36 -18.35
CA GLU A 92 -1.88 8.06 -17.03
C GLU A 92 -2.00 9.25 -16.06
N GLU A 93 -1.67 10.46 -16.52
CA GLU A 93 -1.73 11.67 -15.69
C GLU A 93 -3.14 11.96 -15.14
N ALA A 94 -4.19 11.55 -15.86
CA ALA A 94 -5.57 11.77 -15.41
C ALA A 94 -5.89 10.96 -14.14
N PHE A 95 -5.23 9.82 -13.90
CA PHE A 95 -5.39 9.06 -12.65
C PHE A 95 -4.75 9.74 -11.44
N TYR A 96 -3.92 10.76 -11.66
CA TYR A 96 -3.26 11.54 -10.63
C TYR A 96 -3.87 12.96 -10.51
N ASP A 97 -5.03 13.19 -11.13
CA ASP A 97 -5.79 14.42 -10.97
C ASP A 97 -7.26 14.08 -10.64
N TYR A 98 -7.75 14.61 -9.53
CA TYR A 98 -9.08 14.27 -9.03
C TYR A 98 -10.20 14.63 -10.03
N GLN A 99 -10.11 15.79 -10.68
CA GLN A 99 -11.12 16.22 -11.63
C GLN A 99 -11.01 15.42 -12.93
N ALA A 100 -9.79 15.31 -13.49
CA ALA A 100 -9.57 14.61 -14.75
C ALA A 100 -9.97 13.14 -14.64
N HIS A 101 -9.64 12.45 -13.53
CA HIS A 101 -10.06 11.08 -13.29
C HIS A 101 -11.59 10.94 -13.31
N SER A 102 -12.30 11.89 -12.67
CA SER A 102 -13.77 11.86 -12.62
C SER A 102 -14.45 12.10 -13.97
N GLU A 103 -13.72 12.66 -14.94
CA GLU A 103 -14.19 12.92 -16.29
C GLU A 103 -13.81 11.80 -17.28
N LEU A 104 -13.01 10.82 -16.86
CA LEU A 104 -12.67 9.66 -17.69
C LEU A 104 -13.91 8.81 -17.99
N PRO A 105 -13.99 8.18 -19.17
CA PRO A 105 -14.97 7.12 -19.43
C PRO A 105 -14.85 6.00 -18.40
N GLU A 106 -15.96 5.37 -18.03
CA GLU A 106 -16.02 4.33 -16.99
C GLU A 106 -15.08 3.15 -17.34
N GLU A 107 -15.02 2.76 -18.61
CA GLU A 107 -14.13 1.72 -19.11
C GLU A 107 -12.64 2.08 -19.03
N VAL A 108 -12.30 3.36 -18.88
CA VAL A 108 -10.93 3.83 -18.70
C VAL A 108 -10.62 4.02 -17.22
N ALA A 109 -11.52 4.64 -16.45
CA ALA A 109 -11.36 4.77 -15.00
C ALA A 109 -11.33 3.40 -14.29
N HIS A 110 -12.04 2.42 -14.86
CA HIS A 110 -12.18 1.06 -14.33
C HIS A 110 -12.04 -0.02 -15.42
N PRO A 111 -10.84 -0.20 -16.00
CA PRO A 111 -10.63 -1.07 -17.18
C PRO A 111 -10.89 -2.57 -16.90
N HIS A 112 -10.98 -2.94 -15.63
CA HIS A 112 -11.21 -4.31 -15.18
C HIS A 112 -12.48 -4.49 -14.34
N ASP A 113 -13.48 -3.59 -14.47
CA ASP A 113 -14.80 -3.72 -13.82
C ASP A 113 -14.74 -4.04 -12.31
N TRP A 114 -13.93 -3.24 -11.61
CA TRP A 114 -13.66 -3.32 -10.17
C TRP A 114 -13.32 -4.73 -9.61
N ALA A 115 -12.40 -5.43 -10.27
CA ALA A 115 -12.02 -6.80 -9.90
C ALA A 115 -10.92 -6.91 -8.82
N SER A 116 -11.12 -7.80 -7.84
CA SER A 116 -10.24 -8.00 -6.67
C SER A 116 -8.78 -8.30 -7.02
N ALA A 117 -8.53 -9.06 -8.10
CA ALA A 117 -7.20 -9.45 -8.55
C ALA A 117 -6.27 -8.26 -8.87
N TRP A 118 -6.82 -7.07 -9.06
CA TRP A 118 -6.09 -5.85 -9.43
C TRP A 118 -6.02 -4.81 -8.32
N ARG A 119 -6.63 -5.10 -7.16
CA ARG A 119 -6.72 -4.15 -6.03
C ARG A 119 -5.49 -4.19 -5.13
N THR A 120 -4.73 -5.29 -5.14
CA THR A 120 -3.39 -5.37 -4.54
C THR A 120 -2.35 -5.51 -5.64
N LYS A 121 -1.50 -4.49 -5.84
CA LYS A 121 -0.51 -4.44 -6.92
C LYS A 121 0.64 -3.49 -6.62
N SER A 122 1.74 -3.66 -7.34
CA SER A 122 2.86 -2.70 -7.33
C SER A 122 2.94 -1.99 -8.68
N GLY A 123 3.10 -0.66 -8.64
CA GLY A 123 3.10 0.19 -9.84
C GLY A 123 1.78 0.22 -10.61
N GLY A 124 1.85 0.68 -11.86
CA GLY A 124 0.69 1.01 -12.70
C GLY A 124 -0.06 2.27 -12.20
N VAL A 125 -1.22 2.53 -12.78
CA VAL A 125 -2.13 3.58 -12.30
C VAL A 125 -2.88 3.15 -11.02
N PRO A 126 -3.20 4.06 -10.08
CA PRO A 126 -4.05 3.75 -8.94
C PRO A 126 -5.40 3.20 -9.36
N TYR A 127 -5.86 2.16 -8.68
CA TYR A 127 -7.22 1.68 -8.82
C TYR A 127 -8.08 2.33 -7.73
N TRP A 128 -8.69 3.48 -8.04
CA TRP A 128 -9.29 4.37 -7.04
C TRP A 128 -10.65 3.95 -6.51
N THR A 129 -10.81 4.02 -5.19
CA THR A 129 -12.11 3.91 -4.49
C THR A 129 -13.00 5.14 -4.76
N ALA A 130 -14.15 5.24 -4.08
CA ALA A 130 -15.17 6.23 -4.41
C ALA A 130 -14.70 7.69 -4.31
N ASN A 131 -13.75 8.02 -3.42
CA ASN A 131 -13.21 9.37 -3.32
C ASN A 131 -12.12 9.70 -4.35
N GLY A 132 -11.80 8.81 -5.29
CA GLY A 132 -10.87 9.12 -6.39
C GLY A 132 -9.46 9.53 -5.91
N ALA A 133 -8.77 10.36 -6.69
CA ALA A 133 -7.46 10.91 -6.34
C ALA A 133 -7.50 12.05 -5.29
N GLN A 134 -8.58 12.17 -4.51
CA GLN A 134 -8.71 13.25 -3.54
C GLN A 134 -7.64 13.14 -2.44
N GLN A 135 -6.96 14.25 -2.14
CA GLN A 135 -5.94 14.33 -1.06
C GLN A 135 -4.76 13.35 -1.21
N MET A 136 -4.57 12.76 -2.39
CA MET A 136 -3.44 11.86 -2.59
C MET A 136 -2.10 12.59 -2.36
N PRO A 137 -1.08 11.91 -1.83
CA PRO A 137 0.26 12.47 -1.71
C PRO A 137 0.90 12.78 -3.07
N ALA A 138 1.98 13.56 -3.05
CA ALA A 138 2.81 13.78 -4.24
C ALA A 138 3.50 12.48 -4.69
N GLY A 139 3.80 12.40 -5.99
CA GLY A 139 4.58 11.30 -6.58
C GLY A 139 3.77 10.38 -7.47
N ARG A 140 4.18 9.12 -7.52
CA ARG A 140 3.52 8.05 -8.29
C ARG A 140 3.23 6.85 -7.41
N LEU A 141 2.24 6.06 -7.81
CA LEU A 141 1.90 4.82 -7.11
C LEU A 141 3.13 3.92 -7.07
N PHE A 142 3.49 3.50 -5.86
CA PHE A 142 4.50 2.50 -5.61
C PHE A 142 3.83 1.15 -5.33
N LEU A 143 2.87 1.13 -4.41
CA LEU A 143 2.19 -0.09 -3.98
C LEU A 143 0.73 0.25 -3.63
N GLN A 144 -0.17 -0.67 -3.93
CA GLN A 144 -1.57 -0.64 -3.52
C GLN A 144 -1.90 -1.95 -2.81
N ILE A 145 -2.60 -1.87 -1.68
CA ILE A 145 -2.95 -3.01 -0.84
C ILE A 145 -4.45 -2.95 -0.53
N ASP A 146 -5.20 -3.95 -0.99
CA ASP A 146 -6.59 -4.15 -0.63
C ASP A 146 -6.73 -4.87 0.72
N ASN A 147 -7.93 -4.84 1.29
CA ASN A 147 -8.25 -5.56 2.53
C ASN A 147 -7.99 -7.08 2.40
N TRP A 148 -8.16 -7.62 1.18
CA TRP A 148 -8.07 -9.06 0.91
C TRP A 148 -7.10 -9.36 -0.23
N VAL A 149 -6.42 -10.50 -0.13
CA VAL A 149 -5.56 -11.03 -1.18
C VAL A 149 -5.90 -12.49 -1.48
N ASP A 150 -5.73 -12.86 -2.75
CA ASP A 150 -5.77 -14.24 -3.19
C ASP A 150 -4.45 -14.94 -2.85
N LEU A 151 -4.53 -16.14 -2.28
CA LEU A 151 -3.39 -16.97 -1.93
C LEU A 151 -3.13 -18.01 -3.02
N ALA A 152 -1.88 -18.52 -3.07
CA ALA A 152 -1.44 -19.48 -4.07
C ALA A 152 -2.20 -20.83 -4.03
N ASP A 153 -2.85 -21.15 -2.89
CA ASP A 153 -3.69 -22.35 -2.73
C ASP A 153 -5.15 -22.13 -3.19
N GLY A 154 -5.47 -20.94 -3.72
CA GLY A 154 -6.81 -20.56 -4.19
C GLY A 154 -7.74 -20.08 -3.07
N SER A 155 -7.27 -19.96 -1.83
CA SER A 155 -8.01 -19.31 -0.74
C SER A 155 -7.79 -17.78 -0.74
N THR A 156 -8.55 -17.07 0.09
CA THR A 156 -8.39 -15.63 0.32
C THR A 156 -8.01 -15.38 1.77
N ALA A 157 -7.20 -14.35 2.01
CA ALA A 157 -6.85 -13.91 3.35
C ALA A 157 -7.02 -12.40 3.50
N GLU A 158 -7.48 -11.98 4.67
CA GLU A 158 -7.51 -10.58 5.07
C GLU A 158 -6.08 -10.15 5.41
N VAL A 159 -5.61 -9.06 4.77
CA VAL A 159 -4.28 -8.48 5.02
C VAL A 159 -4.37 -7.49 6.18
N ALA A 160 -5.33 -6.58 6.11
CA ALA A 160 -5.58 -5.55 7.10
C ALA A 160 -6.99 -4.97 6.92
N ASN A 161 -7.49 -4.32 7.97
CA ASN A 161 -8.77 -3.61 7.92
C ASN A 161 -8.55 -2.12 7.59
N PHE A 162 -8.81 -1.74 6.35
CA PHE A 162 -8.84 -0.35 5.88
C PHE A 162 -10.26 0.27 5.95
N CYS A 163 -11.11 -0.29 6.82
CA CYS A 163 -12.56 -0.06 6.89
C CYS A 163 -13.33 -0.57 5.66
N SER A 164 -14.67 -0.45 5.72
CA SER A 164 -15.69 -0.83 4.71
C SER A 164 -15.13 -1.42 3.40
N ASP A 165 -14.64 -0.54 2.54
CA ASP A 165 -14.15 -0.79 1.18
C ASP A 165 -12.82 -0.08 0.91
N GLY A 166 -12.13 0.32 1.98
CA GLY A 166 -10.92 1.12 1.88
C GLY A 166 -9.74 0.36 1.29
N THR A 167 -8.78 1.11 0.79
CA THR A 167 -7.55 0.59 0.17
C THR A 167 -6.38 1.45 0.62
N ALA A 168 -5.25 0.82 0.92
CA ALA A 168 -4.00 1.53 1.21
C ALA A 168 -3.20 1.72 -0.07
N TYR A 169 -2.70 2.94 -0.27
CA TYR A 169 -1.86 3.35 -1.36
C TYR A 169 -0.55 3.89 -0.80
N VAL A 170 0.56 3.43 -1.35
CA VAL A 170 1.89 3.94 -1.08
C VAL A 170 2.34 4.71 -2.30
N PHE A 171 2.66 5.98 -2.12
CA PHE A 171 3.21 6.86 -3.13
C PHE A 171 4.70 7.05 -2.89
N VAL A 172 5.45 7.24 -3.97
CA VAL A 172 6.85 7.64 -3.92
C VAL A 172 7.07 8.91 -4.70
N ASP A 173 7.57 9.93 -4.01
CA ASP A 173 8.02 11.18 -4.61
C ASP A 173 9.53 11.11 -4.85
N ARG A 174 9.90 10.83 -6.10
CA ARG A 174 11.30 10.75 -6.55
C ARG A 174 11.88 12.12 -6.97
N ALA A 175 11.09 13.19 -6.93
CA ALA A 175 11.63 14.54 -7.13
C ALA A 175 12.41 15.02 -5.89
N GLN A 176 12.20 14.38 -4.75
CA GLN A 176 12.94 14.63 -3.51
C GLN A 176 14.18 13.73 -3.38
N ALA A 177 15.17 14.21 -2.63
CA ALA A 177 16.42 13.50 -2.35
C ALA A 177 16.69 13.50 -0.83
N PRO A 178 16.54 12.35 -0.14
CA PRO A 178 16.13 11.03 -0.66
C PRO A 178 14.66 11.00 -1.12
N PRO A 179 14.24 9.99 -1.94
CA PRO A 179 12.85 9.79 -2.28
C PRO A 179 11.98 9.68 -1.03
N VAL A 180 10.79 10.29 -1.07
CA VAL A 180 9.84 10.27 0.05
C VAL A 180 8.75 9.26 -0.24
N TYR A 181 8.48 8.38 0.73
CA TYR A 181 7.39 7.42 0.67
C TYR A 181 6.25 7.89 1.57
N SER A 182 5.03 7.85 1.07
CA SER A 182 3.84 8.29 1.80
C SER A 182 2.76 7.23 1.68
N MET A 183 2.20 6.82 2.82
CA MET A 183 1.03 5.93 2.83
C MET A 183 -0.24 6.72 3.09
N PHE A 184 -1.23 6.48 2.25
CA PHE A 184 -2.54 7.09 2.28
C PHE A 184 -3.59 5.98 2.20
N ILE A 185 -4.66 6.09 2.99
CA ILE A 185 -5.79 5.15 2.95
C ILE A 185 -7.00 5.90 2.41
N ASN A 186 -7.60 5.35 1.36
CA ASN A 186 -8.79 5.92 0.73
C ASN A 186 -9.99 4.99 0.84
N ARG A 187 -11.20 5.54 0.74
CA ARG A 187 -12.47 4.82 0.57
C ARG A 187 -13.32 5.46 -0.51
#